data_AF-A0A8H9HZT2-F1
#
_entry.id   AF-A0A8H9HZT2-F1
#
_cell.length_a   1.000
_cell.length_b   1.000
_cell.length_c   1.000
_cell.angle_alpha   90.00
_cell.angle_beta   90.00
_cell.angle_gamma   90.00
#
_symmetry.space_group_name_H-M   'P 1'
#
loop_
_entity.id
_entity.type
_entity.pdbx_description
1 polymer ?
#
loop_
_entity_poly.entity_id
_entity_poly.type
_entity_poly.pdbx_seq_one_letter_code
_entity_poly.pdbx_strand_id
1 'polypeptide(L)' 'MYCSQCREKVELPAEEFRLTFGRTPAQAHYSFGCPLCGAAVRKPAGDKIVEALTAAGVRTMRLVPVEG' A
#
# COMPACT_ATOMS: atom_id res chain seq x y z
N MET A 1 4.67 4.96 10.17
CA MET A 1 3.46 4.91 9.33
C MET A 1 2.21 5.27 10.15
N TYR A 2 1.30 6.09 9.62
CA TYR A 2 0.08 6.50 10.37
C TYR A 2 -1.12 5.62 10.04
N CYS A 3 -1.71 4.99 11.07
CA CYS A 3 -2.96 4.25 10.98
C CYS A 3 -4.15 5.21 11.10
N SER A 4 -5.04 5.28 10.10
CA SER A 4 -6.24 6.12 10.16
C SER A 4 -7.34 5.59 11.08
N GLN A 5 -7.23 4.34 11.54
CA GLN A 5 -8.24 3.69 12.38
C GLN A 5 -7.98 3.95 13.87
N CYS A 6 -6.83 3.52 14.40
CA CYS A 6 -6.45 3.83 15.78
C CYS A 6 -5.77 5.19 15.96
N ARG A 7 -5.47 5.90 14.87
CA ARG A 7 -4.79 7.21 14.84
C ARG A 7 -3.39 7.22 15.45
N GLU A 8 -2.76 6.04 15.52
CA GLU A 8 -1.42 5.89 16.08
C GLU A 8 -0.34 5.80 15.00
N LYS A 9 0.88 6.19 15.36
CA LYS A 9 2.06 5.97 14.51
C LYS A 9 2.67 4.60 14.83
N VAL A 10 2.84 3.79 13.79
CA VAL A 10 3.45 2.46 13.87
C VAL A 10 4.68 2.37 12.99
N GLU A 11 5.71 1.68 13.45
CA GLU A 11 6.88 1.34 12.62
C GLU A 11 6.59 0.04 11.88
N LEU A 12 6.87 0.03 10.58
CA LEU A 12 6.58 -1.10 9.70
C LEU A 12 7.75 -1.28 8.73
N PRO A 13 8.28 -2.51 8.58
CA PRO A 13 9.23 -2.82 7.53
C PRO A 13 8.57 -2.70 6.15
N ALA A 14 9.37 -2.51 5.10
CA ALA A 14 8.88 -2.39 3.73
C ALA A 14 8.04 -3.62 3.30
N GLU A 15 8.39 -4.80 3.79
CA GLU A 15 7.78 -6.09 3.46
C GLU A 15 6.30 -6.21 3.87
N GLU A 16 5.89 -5.45 4.88
CA GLU A 16 4.50 -5.39 5.38
C GLU A 16 3.59 -4.58 4.44
N PHE A 17 4.17 -3.75 3.58
CA PHE A 17 3.44 -2.98 2.59
C PHE A 17 3.13 -3.85 1.36
N ARG A 18 1.92 -3.68 0.83
CA ARG A 18 1.51 -4.21 -0.47
C ARG A 18 1.21 -3.06 -1.40
N LEU A 19 1.85 -3.03 -2.55
CA LEU A 19 1.62 -2.02 -3.57
C LEU A 19 0.73 -2.59 -4.67
N THR A 20 -0.45 -2.02 -4.84
CA THR A 20 -1.44 -2.45 -5.84
C THR A 20 -1.58 -1.40 -6.93
N PHE A 21 -1.31 -1.77 -8.17
CA PHE A 21 -1.51 -0.94 -9.36
C PHE A 21 -2.90 -1.16 -9.94
N GLY A 22 -3.64 -0.07 -10.16
CA GLY A 22 -4.89 -0.07 -10.91
C GLY A 22 -4.67 -0.07 -12.42
N ARG A 23 -5.72 0.28 -13.17
CA ARG A 23 -5.70 0.30 -14.64
C ARG A 23 -4.75 1.35 -15.22
N THR A 24 -4.51 2.42 -14.47
CA THR A 24 -3.55 3.48 -14.81
C THR A 24 -2.52 3.64 -13.68
N PRO A 25 -1.30 4.13 -13.96
CA PRO A 25 -0.27 4.34 -12.93
C PRO A 25 -0.72 5.28 -11.80
N ALA A 26 -1.57 6.28 -12.12
CA ALA A 26 -2.18 7.17 -11.13
C ALA A 26 -3.16 6.48 -10.18
N GLN A 27 -3.65 5.28 -10.51
CA GLN A 27 -4.48 4.45 -9.64
C GLN A 27 -3.64 3.45 -8.84
N ALA A 28 -2.39 3.79 -8.51
CA ALA A 28 -1.62 2.99 -7.57
C ALA A 28 -2.06 3.28 -6.14
N HIS A 29 -2.04 2.26 -5.31
CA HIS A 29 -2.39 2.34 -3.89
C HIS A 29 -1.53 1.36 -3.13
N TYR A 30 -1.08 1.77 -1.95
CA TYR A 30 -0.41 0.87 -1.04
C TYR A 30 -1.31 0.57 0.16
N SER A 31 -1.16 -0.63 0.71
CA SER A 31 -1.91 -1.09 1.87
C SER A 31 -0.97 -1.76 2.86
N PHE A 32 -1.28 -1.64 4.14
CA PHE A 32 -0.54 -2.30 5.22
C PHE A 32 -1.50 -2.67 6.36
N GLY A 33 -1.13 -3.69 7.14
CA GLY A 33 -1.83 -4.04 8.37
C GLY A 33 -1.32 -3.22 9.54
N CYS A 34 -2.21 -2.64 10.35
CA CYS A 34 -1.80 -2.01 11.59
C CYS A 34 -1.57 -3.07 12.68
N PRO A 35 -0.35 -3.21 13.25
CA PRO A 35 -0.06 -4.22 14.26
C PRO A 35 -0.74 -3.92 15.61
N LEU A 36 -1.20 -2.68 15.83
CA LEU A 36 -1.84 -2.28 17.08
C LEU A 36 -3.34 -2.60 17.12
N CYS A 37 -4.05 -2.39 16.01
CA CYS A 37 -5.51 -2.59 15.95
C CYS A 37 -5.96 -3.65 14.95
N GLY A 38 -5.04 -4.27 14.20
CA GLY A 38 -5.33 -5.27 13.18
C GLY A 38 -5.97 -4.72 11.90
N ALA A 39 -6.24 -3.41 11.82
CA ALA A 39 -6.94 -2.85 10.67
C ALA A 39 -6.07 -2.81 9.41
N ALA A 40 -6.68 -3.12 8.27
CA ALA A 40 -6.06 -2.93 6.95
C ALA A 40 -6.23 -1.48 6.51
N VAL A 41 -5.11 -0.75 6.42
CA VAL A 41 -5.10 0.66 6.02
C VAL A 41 -4.64 0.76 4.57
N ARG A 42 -5.45 1.40 3.72
CA ARG A 42 -5.16 1.64 2.30
C ARG A 42 -5.00 3.14 2.02
N LYS A 43 -3.99 3.51 1.23
CA LYS A 43 -3.71 4.89 0.85
C LYS A 43 -3.29 4.99 -0.62
N PRO A 44 -3.56 6.12 -1.30
CA PRO A 44 -3.07 6.34 -2.66
C PRO A 44 -1.54 6.36 -2.68
N ALA A 45 -0.95 5.78 -3.71
CA ALA A 45 0.49 5.79 -3.97
C ALA A 45 0.74 6.71 -5.18
N GLY A 46 1.26 7.91 -4.94
CA GLY A 46 1.80 8.73 -6.03
C GLY A 46 3.13 8.17 -6.54
N ASP A 47 3.62 8.68 -7.66
CA ASP A 47 4.84 8.18 -8.34
C ASP A 47 6.03 8.01 -7.39
N LYS A 48 6.32 9.01 -6.55
CA LYS A 48 7.41 8.92 -5.56
C LYS A 48 7.26 7.78 -4.54
N ILE A 49 6.02 7.50 -4.11
CA ILE A 49 5.74 6.39 -3.18
C ILE A 49 5.87 5.06 -3.91
N VAL A 50 5.38 4.99 -5.15
CA VAL A 50 5.54 3.83 -6.02
C VAL A 50 7.02 3.50 -6.19
N GLU A 51 7.84 4.47 -6.58
CA GLU A 51 9.28 4.31 -6.78
C GLU A 51 9.97 3.84 -5.50
N ALA A 52 9.72 4.52 -4.37
CA ALA A 52 10.33 4.16 -3.08
C ALA A 52 9.97 2.75 -2.62
N LEU A 53 8.69 2.37 -2.71
CA LEU A 53 8.24 1.04 -2.31
C LEU A 53 8.74 -0.04 -3.29
N THR A 54 8.79 0.25 -4.58
CA THR A 54 9.33 -0.68 -5.57
C THR A 54 10.83 -0.92 -5.35
N ALA A 55 11.60 0.14 -5.10
CA ALA A 55 13.02 0.04 -4.77
C ALA A 55 13.27 -0.71 -3.46
N ALA A 56 12.35 -0.62 -2.50
CA ALA A 56 12.39 -1.38 -1.24
C ALA A 56 11.96 -2.86 -1.39
N GLY A 57 11.60 -3.32 -2.59
CA GLY A 57 11.27 -4.72 -2.86
C GLY A 57 9.92 -5.17 -2.31
N VAL A 58 8.96 -4.24 -2.10
CA VAL A 58 7.64 -4.61 -1.56
C VAL A 58 6.87 -5.51 -2.52
N ARG A 59 5.92 -6.28 -1.98
CA ARG A 59 5.06 -7.11 -2.81
C ARG A 59 4.15 -6.23 -3.67
N THR A 60 4.27 -6.38 -4.99
CA THR A 60 3.45 -5.67 -5.96
C THR A 60 2.32 -6.56 -6.48
N MET A 61 1.14 -5.97 -6.68
CA MET A 61 -0.02 -6.61 -7.29
C MET A 61 -0.54 -5.70 -8.40
N ARG A 62 -1.01 -6.28 -9.49
CA ARG A 62 -1.68 -5.54 -10.56
C ARG A 62 -3.13 -6.01 -10.65
N LEU A 63 -4.07 -5.07 -10.57
CA LEU A 63 -5.48 -5.36 -10.79
C LEU A 63 -5.70 -5.60 -12.28
N VAL A 64 -6.10 -6.81 -12.63
CA VAL A 64 -6.56 -7.15 -13.98
C VAL A 64 -8.06 -6.87 -14.05
N PRO A 65 -8.56 -6.16 -15.08
CA PRO A 65 -9.99 -6.07 -15.33
C PRO A 65 -10.52 -7.49 -15.54
N VAL A 66 -11.58 -7.86 -14.82
CA VAL A 66 -12.34 -9.07 -15.15
C VAL A 66 -13.32 -8.64 -16.24
N GLU A 67 -13.13 -9.13 -17.46
CA GLU A 67 -14.12 -8.98 -18.52
C GLU A 67 -15.28 -9.91 -18.17
N GLY A 68 -16.44 -9.33 -17.85
CA GLY A 68 -17.68 -10.03 -17.53
C GLY A 68 -18.70 -9.90 -18.65
#